data_AF-A0A9W7FEF0-F1
#
_entry.id   AF-A0A9W7FEF0-F1
#
_cell.length_a   1.000
_cell.length_b   1.000
_cell.length_c   1.000
_cell.angle_alpha   90.00
_cell.angle_beta   90.00
_cell.angle_gamma   90.00
#
_symmetry.space_group_name_H-M   'P 1'
#
loop_
_entity.id
_entity.type
_entity.pdbx_description
1 polymer ?
#
loop_
_entity_poly.entity_id
_entity_poly.type
_entity_poly.pdbx_seq_one_letter_code
_entity_poly.pdbx_strand_id
1 'polypeptide(L)'
;MTSNADQTISNLRTFVDANQTSAPSAESVATITAEITSALSNDEVMSADSHVFFSALKVVLRASKVPETFHSVSTLLLLLSSSTFDILSSSEGCSCLTNLLYTGRTNPKLLTAFFSDLNGLTTLLHKLTRKQSAILSLKHLKILHLLSSLNPSISSQLPLDTLIPVLSSFLLLPNTSPIRSKIVQETLRISYALYAHRSNELSSLPSMTIFGVLLVKIIHRNDDALADCVKLCSLQKKEFSGFLLINNCLPILVEFLRRKLTKVIVEKDGNPVVELSAILTVLKKCVDINPAPLKAMVFPPQIDEELVSQKKSPTAPASKDNLHPLDAPKYTLRYLLIKLMTHKDTDVKRIVSELLWGLCGKDEFVNRVGFGNAVWWLSVMGVVKVPGVAA
;
A
#
# COMPACT_ATOMS: atom_id res chain seq x y z
N MET A 1 -22.74 33.09 37.56
CA MET A 1 -23.39 32.15 36.62
C MET A 1 -22.36 31.86 35.55
N THR A 2 -21.77 30.67 35.55
CA THR A 2 -20.91 30.23 34.44
C THR A 2 -21.75 30.16 33.18
N SER A 3 -21.20 30.57 32.03
CA SER A 3 -21.91 30.42 30.78
C SER A 3 -22.17 28.93 30.53
N ASN A 4 -23.29 28.60 29.88
CA ASN A 4 -23.59 27.19 29.54
C ASN A 4 -22.46 26.55 28.72
N ALA A 5 -21.74 27.35 27.92
CA ALA A 5 -20.56 26.92 27.17
C ALA A 5 -19.40 26.51 28.09
N ASP A 6 -19.07 27.29 29.13
CA ASP A 6 -17.98 26.96 30.06
C ASP A 6 -18.22 25.64 30.79
N GLN A 7 -19.47 25.41 31.22
CA GLN A 7 -19.84 24.15 31.88
C GLN A 7 -19.71 22.97 30.91
N THR A 8 -20.17 23.14 29.67
CA THR A 8 -20.05 22.10 28.64
C THR A 8 -18.58 21.77 28.37
N ILE A 9 -17.72 22.77 28.16
CA ILE A 9 -16.29 22.54 27.93
C ILE A 9 -15.62 21.85 29.14
N SER A 10 -16.00 22.21 30.36
CA SER A 10 -15.50 21.56 31.58
C SER A 10 -15.87 20.07 31.64
N ASN A 11 -17.13 19.74 31.33
CA ASN A 11 -17.61 18.35 31.27
C ASN A 11 -16.85 17.56 30.21
N LEU A 12 -16.70 18.11 29.00
CA LEU A 12 -15.97 17.49 27.89
C LEU A 12 -14.49 17.24 28.26
N ARG A 13 -13.84 18.18 28.93
CA ARG A 13 -12.43 18.03 29.36
C ARG A 13 -12.28 16.90 30.38
N THR A 14 -13.16 16.87 31.39
CA THR A 14 -13.16 15.80 32.41
C THR A 14 -13.38 14.43 31.76
N PHE A 15 -14.28 14.35 30.77
CA PHE A 15 -14.49 13.13 30.00
C PHE A 15 -13.25 12.71 29.20
N VAL A 16 -12.58 13.65 28.51
CA VAL A 16 -11.35 13.35 27.76
C VAL A 16 -10.27 12.82 28.69
N ASP A 17 -10.04 13.49 29.82
CA ASP A 17 -9.00 13.12 30.78
C ASP A 17 -9.24 11.74 31.40
N ALA A 18 -10.50 11.42 31.73
CA ALA A 18 -10.87 10.11 32.26
C ALA A 18 -10.70 8.95 31.27
N ASN A 19 -10.66 9.22 29.96
CA ASN A 19 -10.73 8.20 28.90
C ASN A 19 -9.57 8.28 27.89
N GLN A 20 -8.42 8.84 28.27
CA GLN A 20 -7.26 8.89 27.39
C GLN A 20 -6.70 7.49 27.08
N THR A 21 -6.80 6.55 28.03
CA THR A 21 -6.19 5.22 27.97
C THR A 21 -7.18 4.06 28.11
N SER A 22 -8.43 4.34 28.51
CA SER A 22 -9.49 3.35 28.74
C SER A 22 -10.65 3.54 27.77
N ALA A 23 -11.42 2.48 27.53
CA ALA A 23 -12.65 2.56 26.78
C ALA A 23 -13.75 3.19 27.67
N PRO A 24 -14.48 4.22 27.20
CA PRO A 24 -15.54 4.86 27.97
C PRO A 24 -16.73 3.91 28.19
N SER A 25 -17.42 4.06 29.31
CA SER A 25 -18.66 3.32 29.57
C SER A 25 -19.76 3.76 28.60
N ALA A 26 -20.67 2.85 28.22
CA ALA A 26 -21.75 3.16 27.28
C ALA A 26 -22.63 4.34 27.75
N GLU A 27 -22.86 4.45 29.06
CA GLU A 27 -23.60 5.56 29.67
C GLU A 27 -22.86 6.89 29.51
N SER A 28 -21.56 6.93 29.81
CA SER A 28 -20.75 8.13 29.62
C SER A 28 -20.71 8.58 28.15
N VAL A 29 -20.63 7.64 27.21
CA VAL A 29 -20.69 7.93 25.78
C VAL A 29 -22.02 8.54 25.39
N ALA A 30 -23.15 8.01 25.88
CA ALA A 30 -24.48 8.53 25.57
C ALA A 30 -24.66 9.97 26.08
N THR A 31 -24.28 10.24 27.34
CA THR A 31 -24.35 11.58 27.94
C THR A 31 -23.51 12.59 27.16
N ILE A 32 -22.25 12.25 26.88
CA ILE A 32 -21.34 13.16 26.17
C ILE A 32 -21.76 13.35 24.71
N THR A 33 -22.35 12.33 24.08
CA THR A 33 -22.93 12.49 22.74
C THR A 33 -24.01 13.56 22.74
N ALA A 34 -24.92 13.54 23.72
CA ALA A 34 -25.99 14.54 23.81
C ALA A 34 -25.42 15.95 24.01
N GLU A 35 -24.40 16.10 24.87
CA GLU A 35 -23.70 17.39 25.06
C GLU A 35 -23.04 17.87 23.76
N ILE A 36 -22.35 16.99 23.04
CA ILE A 36 -21.72 17.32 21.76
C ILE A 36 -22.77 17.70 20.72
N THR A 37 -23.88 16.98 20.60
CA THR A 37 -24.96 17.31 19.66
C THR A 37 -25.59 18.66 19.98
N SER A 38 -25.78 18.98 21.26
CA SER A 38 -26.23 20.31 21.69
C SER A 38 -25.21 21.38 21.32
N ALA A 39 -23.92 21.12 21.53
CA ALA A 39 -22.83 22.06 21.22
C ALA A 39 -22.65 22.28 19.71
N LEU A 40 -22.91 21.29 18.86
CA LEU A 40 -22.90 21.45 17.39
C LEU A 40 -23.97 22.42 16.89
N SER A 41 -25.02 22.64 17.67
CA SER A 41 -26.08 23.60 17.35
C SER A 41 -25.78 25.00 17.90
N ASN A 42 -24.69 25.17 18.67
CA ASN A 42 -24.29 26.43 19.29
C ASN A 42 -22.82 26.78 18.96
N ASP A 43 -22.63 27.69 18.01
CA ASP A 43 -21.31 28.13 17.54
C ASP A 43 -20.40 28.67 18.66
N GLU A 44 -20.96 29.18 19.77
CA GLU A 44 -20.19 29.71 20.89
C GLU A 44 -19.31 28.63 21.54
N VAL A 45 -19.81 27.40 21.71
CA VAL A 45 -19.07 26.31 22.36
C VAL A 45 -17.86 25.90 21.52
N MET A 46 -18.03 25.85 20.20
CA MET A 46 -16.96 25.54 19.26
C MET A 46 -15.89 26.63 19.20
N SER A 47 -16.29 27.89 19.36
CA SER A 47 -15.35 29.02 19.38
C SER A 47 -14.51 29.08 20.67
N ALA A 48 -15.04 28.58 21.79
CA ALA A 48 -14.39 28.64 23.10
C ALA A 48 -13.19 27.69 23.24
N ASP A 49 -13.36 26.39 22.91
CA ASP A 49 -12.27 25.41 22.95
C ASP A 49 -12.53 24.25 21.97
N SER A 50 -12.32 24.54 20.68
CA SER A 50 -12.49 23.54 19.60
C SER A 50 -11.62 22.29 19.78
N HIS A 51 -10.45 22.39 20.40
CA HIS A 51 -9.56 21.25 20.61
C HIS A 51 -10.16 20.25 21.62
N VAL A 52 -10.66 20.72 22.77
CA VAL A 52 -11.33 19.86 23.75
C VAL A 52 -12.58 19.23 23.15
N PHE A 53 -13.35 20.01 22.40
CA PHE A 53 -14.53 19.53 21.69
C PHE A 53 -14.20 18.36 20.74
N PHE A 54 -13.23 18.52 19.84
CA PHE A 54 -12.85 17.45 18.92
C PHE A 54 -12.19 16.27 19.64
N SER A 55 -11.46 16.52 20.73
CA SER A 55 -10.87 15.44 21.54
C SER A 55 -11.95 14.56 22.17
N ALA A 56 -13.00 15.16 22.74
CA ALA A 56 -14.13 14.43 23.31
C ALA A 56 -14.88 13.65 22.23
N LEU A 57 -15.15 14.29 21.09
CA LEU A 57 -15.79 13.63 19.95
C LEU A 57 -14.96 12.45 19.43
N LYS A 58 -13.64 12.59 19.32
CA LYS A 58 -12.75 11.51 18.91
C LYS A 58 -12.87 10.30 19.85
N VAL A 59 -12.97 10.52 21.16
CA VAL A 59 -13.15 9.46 22.17
C VAL A 59 -14.51 8.78 21.98
N VAL A 60 -15.59 9.55 21.80
CA VAL A 60 -16.93 9.01 21.50
C VAL A 60 -16.92 8.16 20.23
N LEU A 61 -16.30 8.63 19.15
CA LEU A 61 -16.24 7.92 17.86
C LEU A 61 -15.36 6.65 17.88
N ARG A 62 -14.56 6.43 18.93
CA ARG A 62 -13.81 5.17 19.12
C ARG A 62 -14.65 4.10 19.82
N ALA A 63 -15.75 4.48 20.48
CA ALA A 63 -16.64 3.51 21.10
C ALA A 63 -17.33 2.65 20.02
N SER A 64 -17.48 1.35 20.29
CA SER A 64 -17.93 0.35 19.31
C SER A 64 -19.36 0.56 18.79
N LYS A 65 -20.16 1.39 19.46
CA LYS A 65 -21.50 1.80 19.03
C LYS A 65 -21.50 3.32 18.87
N VAL A 66 -21.19 3.78 17.66
CA VAL A 66 -21.43 5.19 17.31
C VAL A 66 -22.94 5.40 17.31
N PRO A 67 -23.46 6.37 18.08
CA PRO A 67 -24.89 6.66 18.11
C PRO A 67 -25.40 6.96 16.71
N GLU A 68 -26.54 6.38 16.32
CA GLU A 68 -27.18 6.70 15.03
C GLU A 68 -27.42 8.20 14.88
N THR A 69 -27.63 8.91 15.99
CA THR A 69 -27.87 10.35 16.04
C THR A 69 -26.74 11.22 15.47
N PHE A 70 -25.53 10.70 15.24
CA PHE A 70 -24.44 11.42 14.60
C PHE A 70 -24.60 11.49 13.07
N HIS A 71 -25.69 12.15 12.61
CA HIS A 71 -26.06 12.21 11.19
C HIS A 71 -25.51 13.42 10.43
N SER A 72 -25.00 14.48 11.09
CA SER A 72 -24.52 15.67 10.36
C SER A 72 -23.03 15.59 9.99
N VAL A 73 -22.71 14.65 9.09
CA VAL A 73 -21.40 14.61 8.41
C VAL A 73 -21.02 15.99 7.84
N SER A 74 -22.01 16.72 7.32
CA SER A 74 -21.86 18.08 6.80
C SER A 74 -21.29 19.05 7.84
N THR A 75 -21.64 18.92 9.12
CA THR A 75 -21.08 19.80 10.16
C THR A 75 -19.60 19.53 10.36
N LEU A 76 -19.17 18.26 10.43
CA LEU A 76 -17.75 17.93 10.52
C LEU A 76 -16.96 18.36 9.28
N LEU A 77 -17.57 18.28 8.09
CA LEU A 77 -16.98 18.76 6.85
C LEU A 77 -16.85 20.29 6.82
N LEU A 78 -17.88 21.03 7.23
CA LEU A 78 -17.84 22.48 7.35
C LEU A 78 -16.76 22.92 8.34
N LEU A 79 -16.67 22.22 9.47
CA LEU A 79 -15.65 22.49 10.48
C LEU A 79 -14.24 22.21 9.96
N LEU A 80 -14.05 21.10 9.24
CA LEU A 80 -12.81 20.81 8.55
C LEU A 80 -12.53 21.74 7.38
N SER A 81 -13.51 22.49 6.88
CA SER A 81 -13.33 23.48 5.82
C SER A 81 -12.93 24.85 6.38
N SER A 82 -13.26 25.12 7.64
CA SER A 82 -12.90 26.37 8.29
C SER A 82 -11.39 26.60 8.29
N SER A 83 -10.99 27.84 7.99
CA SER A 83 -9.61 28.32 8.11
C SER A 83 -9.32 28.91 9.48
N THR A 84 -10.31 29.00 10.37
CA THR A 84 -10.16 29.65 11.68
C THR A 84 -9.59 28.75 12.76
N PHE A 85 -9.64 27.42 12.57
CA PHE A 85 -9.12 26.48 13.56
C PHE A 85 -7.60 26.43 13.55
N ASP A 86 -7.02 26.31 14.75
CA ASP A 86 -5.60 26.05 14.91
C ASP A 86 -5.23 24.64 14.40
N ILE A 87 -3.91 24.36 14.38
CA ILE A 87 -3.38 23.11 13.87
C ILE A 87 -3.82 21.91 14.73
N LEU A 88 -3.94 22.09 16.04
CA LEU A 88 -4.30 21.03 16.98
C LEU A 88 -5.75 20.62 16.79
N SER A 89 -6.66 21.58 16.76
CA SER A 89 -8.09 21.38 16.54
C SER A 89 -8.36 20.81 15.16
N SER A 90 -7.66 21.29 14.13
CA SER A 90 -7.74 20.71 12.78
C SER A 90 -7.27 19.25 12.74
N SER A 91 -6.18 18.93 13.45
CA SER A 91 -5.66 17.56 13.55
C SER A 91 -6.62 16.62 14.29
N GLU A 92 -7.26 17.11 15.34
CA GLU A 92 -8.27 16.39 16.10
C GLU A 92 -9.56 16.19 15.30
N GLY A 93 -10.03 17.21 14.59
CA GLY A 93 -11.14 17.12 13.64
C GLY A 93 -10.89 16.08 12.55
N CYS A 94 -9.67 16.04 11.98
CA CYS A 94 -9.32 15.02 11.00
C CYS A 94 -9.32 13.61 11.59
N SER A 95 -8.95 13.49 12.87
CA SER A 95 -8.97 12.21 13.59
C SER A 95 -10.42 11.75 13.84
N CYS A 96 -11.32 12.67 14.19
CA CYS A 96 -12.76 12.41 14.28
C CYS A 96 -13.29 11.89 12.94
N LEU A 97 -13.02 12.60 11.84
CA LEU A 97 -13.49 12.18 10.52
C LEU A 97 -12.92 10.82 10.11
N THR A 98 -11.65 10.55 10.40
CA THR A 98 -11.03 9.25 10.14
C THR A 98 -11.78 8.13 10.89
N ASN A 99 -12.06 8.31 12.19
CA ASN A 99 -12.80 7.32 12.98
C ASN A 99 -14.24 7.15 12.47
N LEU A 100 -14.88 8.26 12.07
CA LEU A 100 -16.22 8.23 11.51
C LEU A 100 -16.27 7.45 10.19
N LEU A 101 -15.26 7.59 9.32
CA LEU A 101 -15.17 6.81 8.08
C LEU A 101 -14.88 5.33 8.32
N TYR A 102 -14.07 5.02 9.34
CA TYR A 102 -13.83 3.63 9.74
C TYR A 102 -15.09 2.95 10.27
N THR A 103 -15.86 3.64 11.12
CA THR A 103 -17.15 3.15 11.62
C THR A 103 -18.21 3.15 10.52
N GLY A 104 -18.16 4.10 9.60
CA GLY A 104 -19.00 4.17 8.40
C GLY A 104 -18.89 2.95 7.48
N ARG A 105 -17.84 2.11 7.59
CA ARG A 105 -17.81 0.79 6.92
C ARG A 105 -19.02 -0.07 7.25
N THR A 106 -19.61 0.10 8.43
CA THR A 106 -20.83 -0.61 8.83
C THR A 106 -22.10 0.19 8.55
N ASN A 107 -21.99 1.46 8.11
CA ASN A 107 -23.14 2.33 7.84
C ASN A 107 -23.01 3.05 6.48
N PRO A 108 -23.47 2.43 5.37
CA PRO A 108 -23.34 3.00 4.02
C PRO A 108 -24.08 4.33 3.84
N LYS A 109 -25.12 4.62 4.63
CA LYS A 109 -25.86 5.90 4.54
C LYS A 109 -24.97 7.09 4.89
N LEU A 110 -24.09 6.92 5.88
CA LEU A 110 -23.14 7.95 6.31
C LEU A 110 -22.14 8.27 5.19
N LEU A 111 -21.67 7.23 4.51
CA LEU A 111 -20.80 7.37 3.35
C LEU A 111 -21.54 8.08 2.21
N THR A 112 -22.76 7.65 1.86
CA THR A 112 -23.56 8.32 0.82
C THR A 112 -23.78 9.81 1.12
N ALA A 113 -24.09 10.18 2.37
CA ALA A 113 -24.26 11.57 2.78
C ALA A 113 -22.96 12.38 2.68
N PHE A 114 -21.82 11.78 3.07
CA PHE A 114 -20.50 12.39 2.86
C PHE A 114 -20.25 12.66 1.36
N PHE A 115 -20.64 11.72 0.50
CA PHE A 115 -20.35 11.77 -0.94
C PHE A 115 -21.31 12.65 -1.74
N SER A 116 -22.53 12.88 -1.25
CA SER A 116 -23.44 13.84 -1.87
C SER A 116 -22.92 15.28 -1.79
N ASP A 117 -22.04 15.57 -0.82
CA ASP A 117 -21.43 16.89 -0.65
C ASP A 117 -20.03 16.94 -1.28
N LEU A 118 -19.99 17.02 -2.62
CA LEU A 118 -18.76 17.08 -3.44
C LEU A 118 -17.80 18.23 -3.03
N ASN A 119 -18.28 19.22 -2.29
CA ASN A 119 -17.46 20.31 -1.76
C ASN A 119 -16.41 19.81 -0.76
N GLY A 120 -16.69 18.72 -0.04
CA GLY A 120 -15.77 18.15 0.95
C GLY A 120 -14.48 17.64 0.31
N LEU A 121 -14.59 16.90 -0.80
CA LEU A 121 -13.42 16.38 -1.54
C LEU A 121 -12.58 17.52 -2.12
N THR A 122 -13.23 18.48 -2.77
CA THR A 122 -12.56 19.65 -3.36
C THR A 122 -11.82 20.46 -2.28
N THR A 123 -12.45 20.65 -1.13
CA THR A 123 -11.83 21.35 0.01
C THR A 123 -10.62 20.58 0.56
N LEU A 124 -10.72 19.25 0.69
CA LEU A 124 -9.62 18.41 1.15
C LEU A 124 -8.43 18.48 0.19
N LEU A 125 -8.68 18.42 -1.12
CA LEU A 125 -7.66 18.57 -2.15
C LEU A 125 -7.02 19.96 -2.12
N HIS A 126 -7.80 21.02 -1.96
CA HIS A 126 -7.28 22.36 -1.78
C HIS A 126 -6.39 22.44 -0.53
N LYS A 127 -6.80 21.86 0.60
CA LYS A 127 -5.98 21.86 1.82
C LYS A 127 -4.68 21.06 1.63
N LEU A 128 -4.68 19.99 0.86
CA LEU A 128 -3.47 19.21 0.54
C LEU A 128 -2.44 19.99 -0.29
N THR A 129 -2.87 20.88 -1.18
CA THR A 129 -1.97 21.68 -2.02
C THR A 129 -1.46 22.95 -1.32
N ARG A 130 -2.12 23.40 -0.24
CA ARG A 130 -1.63 24.51 0.59
C ARG A 130 -0.45 24.10 1.46
N LYS A 131 0.42 25.06 1.74
CA LYS A 131 1.53 24.88 2.70
C LYS A 131 0.95 24.70 4.11
N GLN A 132 0.96 23.47 4.60
CA GLN A 132 0.48 23.10 5.94
C GLN A 132 1.51 22.22 6.67
N SER A 133 1.26 21.95 7.96
CA SER A 133 2.13 21.07 8.74
C SER A 133 2.10 19.65 8.18
N ALA A 134 3.24 18.94 8.24
CA ALA A 134 3.35 17.58 7.75
C ALA A 134 2.36 16.63 8.45
N ILE A 135 2.09 16.85 9.74
CA ILE A 135 1.13 16.08 10.53
C ILE A 135 -0.27 16.21 9.93
N LEU A 136 -0.69 17.44 9.61
CA LEU A 136 -2.00 17.70 9.04
C LEU A 136 -2.12 17.15 7.61
N SER A 137 -1.08 17.31 6.78
CA SER A 137 -1.02 16.67 5.46
C SER A 137 -1.19 15.15 5.55
N LEU A 138 -0.52 14.49 6.50
CA LEU A 138 -0.67 13.05 6.69
C LEU A 138 -2.11 12.66 7.07
N LYS A 139 -2.75 13.45 7.94
CA LYS A 139 -4.15 13.21 8.34
C LYS A 139 -5.11 13.38 7.16
N HIS A 140 -4.94 14.44 6.36
CA HIS A 140 -5.73 14.65 5.15
C HIS A 140 -5.54 13.52 4.12
N LEU A 141 -4.30 13.06 3.91
CA LEU A 141 -4.03 11.92 3.01
C LEU A 141 -4.66 10.62 3.52
N LYS A 142 -4.64 10.35 4.83
CA LYS A 142 -5.32 9.18 5.40
C LYS A 142 -6.82 9.20 5.18
N ILE A 143 -7.46 10.36 5.36
CA ILE A 143 -8.88 10.55 5.04
C ILE A 143 -9.09 10.25 3.56
N LEU A 144 -8.28 10.82 2.68
CA LEU A 144 -8.42 10.64 1.24
C LEU A 144 -8.21 9.20 0.78
N HIS A 145 -7.25 8.49 1.37
CA HIS A 145 -7.03 7.07 1.15
C HIS A 145 -8.23 6.24 1.58
N LEU A 146 -8.81 6.53 2.75
CA LEU A 146 -10.03 5.84 3.20
C LEU A 146 -11.20 6.09 2.27
N LEU A 147 -11.43 7.35 1.89
CA LEU A 147 -12.52 7.71 0.98
C LEU A 147 -12.38 7.00 -0.37
N SER A 148 -11.19 7.02 -0.98
CA SER A 148 -10.91 6.33 -2.24
C SER A 148 -11.01 4.81 -2.14
N SER A 149 -10.65 4.22 -1.00
CA SER A 149 -10.77 2.78 -0.77
C SER A 149 -12.21 2.31 -0.51
N LEU A 150 -13.04 3.17 0.08
CA LEU A 150 -14.43 2.86 0.43
C LEU A 150 -15.40 3.17 -0.71
N ASN A 151 -15.06 4.08 -1.61
CA ASN A 151 -15.91 4.46 -2.72
C ASN A 151 -15.13 4.63 -4.04
N PRO A 152 -15.27 3.67 -4.99
CA PRO A 152 -14.66 3.74 -6.31
C PRO A 152 -15.02 5.01 -7.10
N SER A 153 -16.20 5.60 -6.89
CA SER A 153 -16.61 6.83 -7.56
C SER A 153 -15.71 8.01 -7.18
N ILE A 154 -15.22 8.09 -5.95
CA ILE A 154 -14.25 9.14 -5.56
C ILE A 154 -12.90 8.91 -6.19
N SER A 155 -12.45 7.65 -6.24
CA SER A 155 -11.24 7.28 -6.96
C SER A 155 -11.32 7.69 -8.43
N SER A 156 -12.53 7.68 -9.01
CA SER A 156 -12.72 8.16 -10.38
C SER A 156 -12.58 9.68 -10.53
N GLN A 157 -12.96 10.45 -9.52
CA GLN A 157 -12.97 11.92 -9.54
C GLN A 157 -11.62 12.54 -9.13
N LEU A 158 -10.76 11.78 -8.47
CA LEU A 158 -9.49 12.24 -7.95
C LEU A 158 -8.45 12.47 -9.06
N PRO A 159 -7.97 13.71 -9.27
CA PRO A 159 -6.93 13.99 -10.25
C PRO A 159 -5.55 13.56 -9.74
N LEU A 160 -4.85 12.72 -10.52
CA LEU A 160 -3.46 12.32 -10.22
C LEU A 160 -2.53 13.55 -10.11
N ASP A 161 -2.81 14.59 -10.89
CA ASP A 161 -2.06 15.84 -10.92
C ASP A 161 -2.03 16.58 -9.57
N THR A 162 -3.00 16.33 -8.69
CA THR A 162 -2.97 16.90 -7.33
C THR A 162 -2.03 16.14 -6.40
N LEU A 163 -1.79 14.85 -6.65
CA LEU A 163 -0.91 14.03 -5.82
C LEU A 163 0.58 14.22 -6.18
N ILE A 164 0.88 14.53 -7.44
CA ILE A 164 2.27 14.70 -7.92
C ILE A 164 3.02 15.82 -7.16
N PRO A 165 2.49 17.05 -6.98
CA PRO A 165 3.14 18.09 -6.21
C PRO A 165 3.34 17.70 -4.74
N VAL A 166 2.35 17.04 -4.14
CA VAL A 166 2.45 16.53 -2.76
C VAL A 166 3.61 15.55 -2.66
N LEU A 167 3.61 14.51 -3.51
CA LEU A 167 4.68 13.51 -3.53
C LEU A 167 6.05 14.14 -3.77
N SER A 168 6.16 15.03 -4.75
CA SER A 168 7.40 15.74 -5.09
C SER A 168 7.95 16.54 -3.90
N SER A 169 7.09 17.33 -3.24
CA SER A 169 7.48 18.17 -2.09
C SER A 169 8.02 17.36 -0.91
N PHE A 170 7.38 16.23 -0.58
CA PHE A 170 7.83 15.37 0.52
C PHE A 170 9.03 14.52 0.13
N LEU A 171 9.21 14.20 -1.16
CA LEU A 171 10.45 13.56 -1.60
C LEU A 171 11.64 14.50 -1.48
N LEU A 172 11.51 15.82 -1.51
CA LEU A 172 12.68 16.69 -1.28
C LEU A 172 13.17 16.70 0.17
N LEU A 173 12.37 16.22 1.14
CA LEU A 173 12.77 16.18 2.54
C LEU A 173 13.82 15.07 2.83
N PRO A 174 14.69 15.26 3.84
CA PRO A 174 15.69 14.28 4.25
C PRO A 174 15.11 12.90 4.62
N ASN A 175 15.92 11.84 4.43
CA ASN A 175 15.54 10.44 4.73
C ASN A 175 15.26 10.15 6.21
N THR A 176 15.64 11.04 7.11
CA THR A 176 15.52 10.85 8.56
C THR A 176 14.13 11.16 9.12
N SER A 177 13.20 11.74 8.36
CA SER A 177 11.87 12.08 8.85
C SER A 177 10.90 10.89 8.76
N PRO A 178 10.43 10.32 9.89
CA PRO A 178 9.47 9.20 9.86
C PRO A 178 8.10 9.63 9.33
N ILE A 179 7.71 10.90 9.52
CA ILE A 179 6.45 11.44 9.02
C ILE A 179 6.46 11.49 7.50
N ARG A 180 7.61 11.81 6.89
CA ARG A 180 7.77 11.84 5.43
C ARG A 180 7.47 10.47 4.80
N SER A 181 8.06 9.39 5.33
CA SER A 181 7.83 8.04 4.83
C SER A 181 6.33 7.69 4.86
N LYS A 182 5.65 8.01 5.97
CA LYS A 182 4.19 7.82 6.11
C LYS A 182 3.39 8.62 5.08
N ILE A 183 3.77 9.87 4.81
CA ILE A 183 3.09 10.71 3.80
C ILE A 183 3.27 10.14 2.39
N VAL A 184 4.50 9.72 2.04
CA VAL A 184 4.79 9.07 0.76
C VAL A 184 3.97 7.79 0.62
N GLN A 185 3.94 6.94 1.65
CA GLN A 185 3.13 5.71 1.66
C GLN A 185 1.64 5.99 1.44
N GLU A 186 1.03 6.92 2.19
CA GLU A 186 -0.38 7.25 2.02
C GLU A 186 -0.65 7.83 0.62
N THR A 187 0.25 8.65 0.08
CA THR A 187 0.13 9.19 -1.29
C THR A 187 0.16 8.07 -2.33
N LEU A 188 1.07 7.10 -2.18
CA LEU A 188 1.17 5.92 -3.05
C LEU A 188 -0.05 5.01 -2.95
N ARG A 189 -0.65 4.84 -1.76
CA ARG A 189 -1.87 4.06 -1.56
C ARG A 189 -3.09 4.70 -2.22
N ILE A 190 -3.22 6.03 -2.11
CA ILE A 190 -4.25 6.77 -2.87
C ILE A 190 -4.03 6.54 -4.36
N SER A 191 -2.79 6.75 -4.84
CA SER A 191 -2.47 6.53 -6.26
C SER A 191 -2.80 5.09 -6.69
N TYR A 192 -2.48 4.08 -5.89
CA TYR A 192 -2.86 2.69 -6.17
C TYR A 192 -4.37 2.53 -6.35
N ALA A 193 -5.18 3.10 -5.45
CA ALA A 193 -6.63 3.09 -5.60
C ALA A 193 -7.09 3.77 -6.90
N LEU A 194 -6.48 4.91 -7.29
CA LEU A 194 -6.78 5.57 -8.57
C LEU A 194 -6.46 4.68 -9.77
N TYR A 195 -5.27 4.08 -9.80
CA TYR A 195 -4.83 3.25 -10.93
C TYR A 195 -5.59 1.95 -11.05
N ALA A 196 -5.96 1.33 -9.93
CA ALA A 196 -6.75 0.10 -9.94
C ALA A 196 -8.08 0.27 -10.68
N HIS A 197 -8.64 1.48 -10.69
CA HIS A 197 -9.90 1.80 -11.37
C HIS A 197 -9.72 2.46 -12.75
N ARG A 198 -8.57 3.10 -13.02
CA ARG A 198 -8.37 3.96 -14.21
C ARG A 198 -7.09 3.69 -15.00
N SER A 199 -6.55 2.47 -14.94
CA SER A 199 -5.26 2.14 -15.57
C SER A 199 -5.17 2.52 -17.04
N ASN A 200 -6.27 2.33 -17.79
CA ASN A 200 -6.32 2.62 -19.22
C ASN A 200 -6.29 4.14 -19.50
N GLU A 201 -7.06 4.92 -18.76
CA GLU A 201 -7.17 6.37 -18.92
C GLU A 201 -5.89 7.09 -18.49
N LEU A 202 -5.31 6.71 -17.35
CA LEU A 202 -4.18 7.44 -16.78
C LEU A 202 -2.92 7.29 -17.65
N SER A 203 -2.76 6.15 -18.31
CA SER A 203 -1.54 5.80 -19.04
C SER A 203 -1.15 6.74 -20.19
N SER A 204 -2.04 7.60 -20.68
CA SER A 204 -1.77 8.56 -21.76
C SER A 204 -1.45 9.97 -21.26
N LEU A 205 -1.55 10.24 -19.96
CA LEU A 205 -1.35 11.58 -19.42
C LEU A 205 0.14 11.94 -19.37
N PRO A 206 0.56 13.17 -19.75
CA PRO A 206 1.93 13.64 -19.59
C PRO A 206 2.44 13.53 -18.14
N SER A 207 1.53 13.69 -17.19
CA SER A 207 1.75 13.54 -15.75
C SER A 207 2.28 12.16 -15.35
N MET A 208 2.02 11.12 -16.16
CA MET A 208 2.57 9.78 -15.98
C MET A 208 4.08 9.74 -16.01
N THR A 209 4.70 10.53 -16.89
CA THR A 209 6.16 10.59 -17.02
C THR A 209 6.77 11.17 -15.75
N ILE A 210 6.20 12.28 -15.26
CA ILE A 210 6.65 12.92 -14.01
C ILE A 210 6.44 11.96 -12.84
N PHE A 211 5.27 11.32 -12.76
CA PHE A 211 4.97 10.36 -11.73
C PHE A 211 5.93 9.17 -11.75
N GLY A 212 6.23 8.63 -12.93
CA GLY A 212 7.22 7.57 -13.13
C GLY A 212 8.62 7.94 -12.63
N VAL A 213 9.07 9.18 -12.87
CA VAL A 213 10.34 9.69 -12.32
C VAL A 213 10.30 9.72 -10.79
N LEU A 214 9.17 10.09 -10.17
CA LEU A 214 9.03 10.06 -8.72
C LEU A 214 9.07 8.63 -8.16
N LEU A 215 8.45 7.66 -8.85
CA LEU A 215 8.51 6.24 -8.46
C LEU A 215 9.94 5.71 -8.51
N VAL A 216 10.70 6.04 -9.56
CA VAL A 216 12.14 5.69 -9.65
C VAL A 216 12.93 6.28 -8.47
N LYS A 217 12.68 7.54 -8.10
CA LYS A 217 13.33 8.16 -6.93
C LYS A 217 12.98 7.44 -5.62
N ILE A 218 11.73 6.99 -5.46
CA ILE A 218 11.31 6.21 -4.29
C ILE A 218 12.01 4.84 -4.27
N ILE A 219 12.11 4.17 -5.42
CA ILE A 219 12.82 2.90 -5.52
C ILE A 219 14.28 3.06 -5.09
N HIS A 220 14.99 4.06 -5.62
CA HIS A 220 16.38 4.34 -5.26
C HIS A 220 16.60 4.70 -3.80
N ARG A 221 15.58 5.20 -3.10
CA ARG A 221 15.67 5.46 -1.66
C ARG A 221 15.63 4.19 -0.81
N ASN A 222 14.99 3.14 -1.32
CA ASN A 222 14.90 1.84 -0.65
C ASN A 222 14.41 1.95 0.82
N ASP A 223 13.43 2.83 1.06
CA ASP A 223 12.82 3.04 2.38
C ASP A 223 11.48 2.27 2.52
N ASP A 224 10.77 2.47 3.62
CA ASP A 224 9.51 1.76 3.91
C ASP A 224 8.41 2.00 2.87
N ALA A 225 8.52 3.04 2.04
CA ALA A 225 7.56 3.30 0.96
C ALA A 225 7.78 2.41 -0.26
N LEU A 226 8.92 1.70 -0.35
CA LEU A 226 9.25 0.83 -1.48
C LEU A 226 8.17 -0.23 -1.74
N ALA A 227 7.61 -0.84 -0.69
CA ALA A 227 6.60 -1.88 -0.85
C ALA A 227 5.32 -1.36 -1.55
N ASP A 228 4.82 -0.19 -1.14
CA ASP A 228 3.65 0.43 -1.76
C ASP A 228 3.99 0.98 -3.15
N CYS A 229 5.22 1.44 -3.38
CA CYS A 229 5.71 1.84 -4.71
C CYS A 229 5.71 0.66 -5.67
N VAL A 230 6.21 -0.51 -5.25
CA VAL A 230 6.26 -1.72 -6.09
C VAL A 230 4.87 -2.22 -6.45
N LYS A 231 3.89 -2.15 -5.52
CA LYS A 231 2.48 -2.44 -5.84
C LYS A 231 1.97 -1.54 -6.96
N LEU A 232 2.29 -0.25 -6.91
CA LEU A 232 1.88 0.68 -7.95
C LEU A 232 2.58 0.42 -9.29
N CYS A 233 3.88 0.11 -9.27
CA CYS A 233 4.63 -0.32 -10.44
C CYS A 233 4.01 -1.58 -11.09
N SER A 234 3.46 -2.50 -10.28
CA SER A 234 2.82 -3.72 -10.79
C SER A 234 1.57 -3.45 -11.64
N LEU A 235 0.90 -2.32 -11.41
CA LEU A 235 -0.27 -1.88 -12.20
C LEU A 235 0.10 -1.13 -13.48
N GLN A 236 1.36 -0.69 -13.63
CA GLN A 236 1.78 0.08 -14.80
C GLN A 236 1.85 -0.79 -16.06
N LYS A 237 1.76 -0.14 -17.22
CA LYS A 237 1.95 -0.82 -18.51
C LYS A 237 3.40 -1.32 -18.66
N LYS A 238 3.61 -2.23 -19.62
CA LYS A 238 4.90 -2.88 -19.86
C LYS A 238 6.01 -1.87 -20.15
N GLU A 239 5.72 -0.78 -20.86
CA GLU A 239 6.68 0.26 -21.22
C GLU A 239 7.36 0.88 -20.00
N PHE A 240 6.64 0.99 -18.88
CA PHE A 240 7.20 1.50 -17.64
C PHE A 240 8.30 0.58 -17.06
N SER A 241 8.21 -0.73 -17.25
CA SER A 241 9.29 -1.65 -16.86
C SER A 241 10.58 -1.39 -17.66
N GLY A 242 10.47 -0.95 -18.91
CA GLY A 242 11.62 -0.50 -19.71
C GLY A 242 12.26 0.75 -19.10
N PHE A 243 11.43 1.70 -18.67
CA PHE A 243 11.88 2.88 -17.94
C PHE A 243 12.60 2.54 -16.61
N LEU A 244 12.10 1.54 -15.86
CA LEU A 244 12.77 1.05 -14.64
C LEU A 244 14.15 0.44 -14.94
N LEU A 245 14.30 -0.28 -16.04
CA LEU A 245 15.57 -0.86 -16.47
C LEU A 245 16.59 0.22 -16.86
N ILE A 246 16.17 1.21 -17.66
CA ILE A 246 17.03 2.34 -18.08
C ILE A 246 17.53 3.13 -16.86
N ASN A 247 16.70 3.27 -15.83
CA ASN A 247 17.03 4.00 -14.60
C ASN A 247 17.68 3.11 -13.51
N ASN A 248 18.26 1.97 -13.87
CA ASN A 248 19.00 1.07 -12.96
C ASN A 248 18.24 0.69 -11.67
N CYS A 249 16.92 0.50 -11.75
CA CYS A 249 16.11 0.09 -10.59
C CYS A 249 16.22 -1.41 -10.28
N LEU A 250 16.69 -2.21 -11.25
CA LEU A 250 16.67 -3.67 -11.17
C LEU A 250 17.43 -4.24 -9.96
N PRO A 251 18.67 -3.83 -9.63
CA PRO A 251 19.38 -4.38 -8.47
C PRO A 251 18.62 -4.19 -7.16
N ILE A 252 17.98 -3.03 -6.98
CA ILE A 252 17.22 -2.70 -5.77
C ILE A 252 15.94 -3.54 -5.68
N LEU A 253 15.24 -3.71 -6.81
CA LEU A 253 14.05 -4.56 -6.90
C LEU A 253 14.38 -6.03 -6.62
N VAL A 254 15.52 -6.52 -7.10
CA VAL A 254 15.99 -7.88 -6.83
C VAL A 254 16.36 -8.07 -5.36
N GLU A 255 17.03 -7.10 -4.74
CA GLU A 255 17.32 -7.14 -3.31
C GLU A 255 16.05 -7.05 -2.45
N PHE A 256 15.07 -6.24 -2.88
CA PHE A 256 13.75 -6.20 -2.26
C PHE A 256 13.03 -7.55 -2.35
N LEU A 257 13.04 -8.19 -3.53
CA LEU A 257 12.50 -9.54 -3.71
C LEU A 257 13.21 -10.54 -2.78
N ARG A 258 14.55 -10.51 -2.71
CA ARG A 258 15.33 -11.41 -1.85
C ARG A 258 14.91 -11.30 -0.39
N ARG A 259 14.81 -10.08 0.16
CA ARG A 259 14.33 -9.86 1.54
C ARG A 259 12.93 -10.42 1.77
N LYS A 260 12.01 -10.21 0.82
CA LYS A 260 10.64 -10.75 0.89
C LYS A 260 10.61 -12.28 0.82
N LEU A 261 11.42 -12.89 -0.04
CA LEU A 261 11.54 -14.34 -0.13
C LEU A 261 12.12 -14.94 1.15
N THR A 262 13.14 -14.32 1.74
CA THR A 262 13.71 -14.77 3.03
C THR A 262 12.64 -14.75 4.12
N LYS A 263 11.92 -13.65 4.28
CA LYS A 263 10.80 -13.53 5.24
C LYS A 263 9.76 -14.63 5.05
N VAL A 264 9.29 -14.83 3.82
CA VAL A 264 8.21 -15.78 3.52
C VAL A 264 8.65 -17.24 3.61
N ILE A 265 9.87 -17.58 3.17
CA ILE A 265 10.31 -18.98 3.00
C ILE A 265 11.15 -19.48 4.18
N VAL A 266 12.02 -18.61 4.71
CA VAL A 266 12.96 -18.96 5.77
C VAL A 266 12.33 -18.69 7.13
N GLU A 267 11.81 -17.49 7.33
CA GLU A 267 11.16 -17.10 8.58
C GLU A 267 9.71 -17.61 8.68
N LYS A 268 9.13 -18.00 7.53
CA LYS A 268 7.72 -18.44 7.41
C LYS A 268 6.73 -17.38 7.90
N ASP A 269 7.08 -16.11 7.67
CA ASP A 269 6.24 -14.96 8.06
C ASP A 269 5.58 -14.31 6.84
N GLY A 270 4.28 -14.04 6.97
CA GLY A 270 3.45 -13.41 5.95
C GLY A 270 2.85 -14.37 4.91
N ASN A 271 1.87 -13.86 4.17
CA ASN A 271 1.24 -14.59 3.07
C ASN A 271 2.07 -14.40 1.78
N PRO A 272 2.60 -15.47 1.16
CA PRO A 272 3.40 -15.39 -0.06
C PRO A 272 2.73 -14.63 -1.21
N VAL A 273 1.42 -14.80 -1.40
CA VAL A 273 0.66 -14.10 -2.45
C VAL A 273 0.75 -12.60 -2.21
N VAL A 274 0.44 -12.14 -1.00
CA VAL A 274 0.39 -10.71 -0.67
C VAL A 274 1.79 -10.08 -0.73
N GLU A 275 2.80 -10.80 -0.25
CA GLU A 275 4.17 -10.29 -0.13
C GLU A 275 4.94 -10.30 -1.45
N LEU A 276 4.65 -11.24 -2.36
CA LEU A 276 5.48 -11.49 -3.55
C LEU A 276 4.83 -11.08 -4.87
N SER A 277 3.49 -11.10 -4.99
CA SER A 277 2.81 -10.94 -6.29
C SER A 277 3.19 -9.67 -7.02
N ALA A 278 3.22 -8.53 -6.30
CA ALA A 278 3.54 -7.24 -6.90
C ALA A 278 4.98 -7.19 -7.46
N ILE A 279 5.97 -7.62 -6.67
CA ILE A 279 7.38 -7.58 -7.09
C ILE A 279 7.67 -8.59 -8.21
N LEU A 280 7.09 -9.79 -8.13
CA LEU A 280 7.24 -10.80 -9.18
C LEU A 280 6.59 -10.34 -10.49
N THR A 281 5.44 -9.66 -10.42
CA THR A 281 4.78 -9.06 -11.60
C THR A 281 5.66 -8.00 -12.25
N VAL A 282 6.25 -7.10 -11.46
CA VAL A 282 7.15 -6.05 -11.97
C VAL A 282 8.38 -6.67 -12.64
N LEU A 283 9.02 -7.63 -11.98
CA LEU A 283 10.21 -8.30 -12.53
C LEU A 283 9.89 -9.12 -13.78
N LYS A 284 8.73 -9.79 -13.83
CA LYS A 284 8.28 -10.51 -15.03
C LYS A 284 8.12 -9.54 -16.21
N LYS A 285 7.51 -8.38 -16.00
CA LYS A 285 7.41 -7.34 -17.04
C LYS A 285 8.79 -6.84 -17.50
N CYS A 286 9.77 -6.74 -16.59
CA CYS A 286 11.16 -6.42 -16.96
C CYS A 286 11.79 -7.53 -17.81
N VAL A 287 11.56 -8.81 -17.46
CA VAL A 287 12.03 -9.98 -18.21
C VAL A 287 11.45 -10.01 -19.62
N ASP A 288 10.17 -9.69 -19.77
CA ASP A 288 9.51 -9.60 -21.07
C ASP A 288 10.11 -8.52 -22.00
N ILE A 289 10.94 -7.60 -21.48
CA ILE A 289 11.62 -6.53 -22.23
C ILE A 289 13.08 -6.90 -22.46
N ASN A 290 13.80 -7.23 -21.39
CA ASN A 290 15.19 -7.64 -21.45
C ASN A 290 15.48 -8.64 -20.32
N PRO A 291 15.52 -9.95 -20.62
CA PRO A 291 15.75 -10.97 -19.60
C PRO A 291 17.20 -10.97 -19.09
N ALA A 292 18.18 -10.52 -19.89
CA ALA A 292 19.60 -10.78 -19.64
C ALA A 292 20.11 -10.23 -18.29
N PRO A 293 19.79 -8.97 -17.88
CA PRO A 293 20.26 -8.44 -16.59
C PRO A 293 19.72 -9.21 -15.39
N LEU A 294 18.43 -9.58 -15.39
CA LEU A 294 17.85 -10.35 -14.30
C LEU A 294 18.33 -11.81 -14.33
N LYS A 295 18.51 -12.38 -15.53
CA LYS A 295 19.06 -13.73 -15.72
C LYS A 295 20.43 -13.83 -15.08
N ALA A 296 21.33 -12.87 -15.30
CA ALA A 296 22.66 -12.84 -14.69
C ALA A 296 22.62 -12.73 -13.16
N MET A 297 21.60 -12.09 -12.58
CA MET A 297 21.42 -11.99 -11.12
C MET A 297 20.82 -13.25 -10.48
N VAL A 298 19.95 -13.96 -11.19
CA VAL A 298 19.31 -15.20 -10.72
C VAL A 298 20.18 -16.43 -11.03
N PHE A 299 20.86 -16.43 -12.17
CA PHE A 299 21.73 -17.49 -12.68
C PHE A 299 23.10 -16.89 -13.02
N PRO A 300 23.97 -16.65 -12.02
CA PRO A 300 25.30 -16.12 -12.27
C PRO A 300 26.13 -17.07 -13.13
N PRO A 301 26.75 -16.60 -14.23
CA PRO A 301 27.47 -17.46 -15.17
C PRO A 301 28.67 -18.18 -14.52
N GLN A 302 29.30 -17.57 -13.52
CA GLN A 302 30.42 -18.16 -12.79
C GLN A 302 30.02 -19.47 -12.10
N ILE A 303 28.84 -19.49 -11.49
CA ILE A 303 28.31 -20.68 -10.81
C ILE A 303 28.00 -21.77 -11.85
N ASP A 304 27.52 -21.40 -13.03
CA ASP A 304 27.23 -22.35 -14.10
C ASP A 304 28.49 -23.01 -14.66
N GLU A 305 29.55 -22.23 -14.87
CA GLU A 305 30.84 -22.74 -15.36
C GLU A 305 31.48 -23.72 -14.35
N GLU A 306 31.40 -23.40 -13.06
CA GLU A 306 31.83 -24.31 -11.98
C GLU A 306 31.02 -25.61 -11.98
N LEU A 307 29.69 -25.52 -12.11
CA LEU A 307 28.80 -26.68 -12.14
C LEU A 307 29.05 -27.57 -13.37
N VAL A 308 29.27 -26.97 -14.53
CA VAL A 308 29.61 -27.71 -15.75
C VAL A 308 30.97 -28.40 -15.61
N SER A 309 31.94 -27.75 -14.97
CA SER A 309 33.27 -28.33 -14.72
C SER A 309 33.19 -29.52 -13.76
N GLN A 310 32.35 -29.44 -12.73
CA GLN A 310 32.15 -30.54 -11.78
C GLN A 310 31.37 -31.73 -12.38
N LYS A 311 30.37 -31.47 -13.23
CA LYS A 311 29.62 -32.53 -13.96
C LYS A 311 30.49 -33.31 -14.95
N LYS A 312 31.61 -32.74 -15.40
CA LYS A 312 32.59 -33.42 -16.27
C LYS A 312 33.56 -34.33 -15.51
N SER A 313 33.50 -34.40 -14.17
CA SER A 313 34.29 -35.36 -13.41
C SER A 313 33.71 -36.78 -13.55
N PRO A 314 34.45 -37.75 -14.12
CA PRO A 314 33.93 -39.06 -14.52
C PRO A 314 33.64 -40.04 -13.36
N THR A 315 33.81 -39.62 -12.10
CA THR A 315 33.69 -40.48 -10.92
C THR A 315 32.35 -40.36 -10.18
N ALA A 316 31.46 -39.44 -10.58
CA ALA A 316 30.14 -39.34 -9.97
C ALA A 316 29.12 -40.23 -10.71
N PRO A 317 28.41 -41.14 -10.02
CA PRO A 317 27.35 -41.94 -10.64
C PRO A 317 26.29 -41.00 -11.22
N ALA A 318 25.90 -41.23 -12.47
CA ALA A 318 24.88 -40.45 -13.17
C ALA A 318 23.53 -40.55 -12.42
N SER A 319 23.31 -39.66 -11.47
CA SER A 319 22.05 -39.57 -10.73
C SER A 319 21.01 -39.02 -11.70
N LYS A 320 20.05 -39.87 -12.06
CA LYS A 320 19.17 -39.64 -13.20
C LYS A 320 18.14 -38.52 -13.04
N ASP A 321 17.84 -37.97 -11.86
CA ASP A 321 16.57 -37.23 -11.75
C ASP A 321 16.45 -36.06 -10.78
N ASN A 322 17.50 -35.59 -10.11
CA ASN A 322 17.33 -34.50 -9.14
C ASN A 322 18.27 -33.33 -9.40
N LEU A 323 17.72 -32.12 -9.37
CA LEU A 323 18.47 -30.87 -9.31
C LEU A 323 19.53 -31.03 -8.21
N HIS A 324 20.81 -30.97 -8.55
CA HIS A 324 21.84 -31.16 -7.56
C HIS A 324 21.76 -30.00 -6.56
N PRO A 325 21.94 -30.19 -5.25
CA PRO A 325 21.94 -29.08 -4.28
C PRO A 325 22.94 -27.95 -4.62
N LEU A 326 23.97 -28.26 -5.42
CA LEU A 326 24.92 -27.29 -5.96
C LEU A 326 24.32 -26.44 -7.10
N ASP A 327 23.35 -26.95 -7.85
CA ASP A 327 22.69 -26.18 -8.92
C ASP A 327 21.92 -24.98 -8.32
N ALA A 328 21.42 -25.08 -7.09
CA ALA A 328 20.77 -23.97 -6.39
C ALA A 328 21.13 -23.98 -4.90
N PRO A 329 22.27 -23.39 -4.50
CA PRO A 329 22.72 -23.40 -3.12
C PRO A 329 21.67 -22.77 -2.19
N LYS A 330 21.53 -23.32 -0.97
CA LYS A 330 20.51 -22.86 -0.01
C LYS A 330 20.60 -21.35 0.19
N TYR A 331 19.43 -20.72 0.30
CA TYR A 331 19.26 -19.28 0.53
C TYR A 331 19.73 -18.36 -0.61
N THR A 332 20.23 -18.90 -1.72
CA THR A 332 20.40 -18.10 -2.95
C THR A 332 19.04 -17.70 -3.53
N LEU A 333 19.01 -16.62 -4.31
CA LEU A 333 17.79 -16.18 -5.00
C LEU A 333 17.22 -17.29 -5.90
N ARG A 334 18.10 -18.01 -6.63
CA ARG A 334 17.75 -19.18 -7.43
C ARG A 334 17.02 -20.24 -6.60
N TYR A 335 17.60 -20.63 -5.47
CA TYR A 335 17.01 -21.63 -4.58
C TYR A 335 15.64 -21.21 -4.06
N LEU A 336 15.52 -19.95 -3.60
CA LEU A 336 14.27 -19.43 -3.04
C LEU A 336 13.16 -19.39 -4.10
N LEU A 337 13.47 -19.00 -5.34
CA LEU A 337 12.51 -19.01 -6.45
C LEU A 337 12.11 -20.43 -6.85
N ILE A 338 13.07 -21.35 -7.05
CA ILE A 338 12.78 -22.74 -7.42
C ILE A 338 11.88 -23.41 -6.35
N LYS A 339 12.14 -23.15 -5.06
CA LYS A 339 11.32 -23.69 -3.97
C LYS A 339 9.86 -23.23 -4.01
N LEU A 340 9.57 -22.05 -4.57
CA LEU A 340 8.19 -21.58 -4.73
C LEU A 340 7.45 -22.21 -5.91
N MET A 341 8.14 -22.85 -6.85
CA MET A 341 7.48 -23.56 -7.97
C MET A 341 6.65 -24.75 -7.48
N THR A 342 6.96 -25.30 -6.31
CA THR A 342 6.21 -26.39 -5.68
C THR A 342 5.37 -25.89 -4.49
N HIS A 343 5.09 -24.58 -4.42
CA HIS A 343 4.25 -24.01 -3.38
C HIS A 343 2.79 -24.48 -3.51
N LYS A 344 2.07 -24.58 -2.39
CA LYS A 344 0.67 -25.05 -2.36
C LYS A 344 -0.29 -24.07 -3.05
N ASP A 345 0.02 -22.78 -2.94
CA ASP A 345 -0.75 -21.70 -3.58
C ASP A 345 -0.48 -21.67 -5.10
N THR A 346 -1.55 -21.76 -5.89
CA THR A 346 -1.46 -21.85 -7.34
C THR A 346 -0.99 -20.58 -8.01
N ASP A 347 -1.35 -19.41 -7.48
CA ASP A 347 -0.95 -18.13 -8.04
C ASP A 347 0.54 -17.90 -7.84
N VAL A 348 1.06 -18.27 -6.67
CA VAL A 348 2.49 -18.17 -6.34
C VAL A 348 3.34 -19.07 -7.25
N LYS A 349 2.99 -20.36 -7.36
CA LYS A 349 3.76 -21.26 -8.25
C LYS A 349 3.66 -20.84 -9.71
N ARG A 350 2.51 -20.31 -10.15
CA ARG A 350 2.30 -19.80 -11.50
C ARG A 350 3.23 -18.64 -11.80
N ILE A 351 3.14 -17.55 -11.02
CA ILE A 351 3.88 -16.32 -11.31
C ILE A 351 5.40 -16.53 -11.23
N VAL A 352 5.87 -17.38 -10.31
CA VAL A 352 7.29 -17.74 -10.21
C VAL A 352 7.74 -18.58 -11.41
N SER A 353 6.91 -19.53 -11.85
CA SER A 353 7.21 -20.35 -13.02
C SER A 353 7.23 -19.51 -14.30
N GLU A 354 6.30 -18.57 -14.47
CA GLU A 354 6.29 -17.61 -15.57
C GLU A 354 7.58 -16.75 -15.60
N LEU A 355 8.00 -16.25 -14.44
CA LEU A 355 9.23 -15.47 -14.31
C LEU A 355 10.46 -16.29 -14.72
N LEU A 356 10.64 -17.48 -14.14
CA LEU A 356 11.78 -18.35 -14.42
C LEU A 356 11.76 -18.86 -15.87
N TRP A 357 10.58 -19.12 -16.43
CA TRP A 357 10.41 -19.47 -17.84
C TRP A 357 10.86 -18.33 -18.75
N GLY A 358 10.46 -17.09 -18.46
CA GLY A 358 10.88 -15.92 -19.23
C GLY A 358 12.39 -15.67 -19.17
N LEU A 359 13.04 -16.03 -18.05
CA LEU A 359 14.50 -15.93 -17.91
C LEU A 359 15.27 -17.01 -18.69
N CYS A 360 14.78 -18.24 -18.68
CA CYS A 360 15.49 -19.38 -19.24
C CYS A 360 15.15 -19.66 -20.70
N GLY A 361 13.92 -19.34 -21.13
CA GLY A 361 13.38 -19.85 -22.39
C GLY A 361 13.12 -21.36 -22.33
N LYS A 362 12.58 -21.91 -23.43
CA LYS A 362 12.14 -23.31 -23.51
C LYS A 362 13.28 -24.30 -23.29
N ASP A 363 14.44 -24.03 -23.85
CA ASP A 363 15.53 -25.01 -23.94
C ASP A 363 16.34 -25.13 -22.65
N GLU A 364 16.42 -24.05 -21.86
CA GLU A 364 17.20 -24.06 -20.62
C GLU A 364 16.35 -24.32 -19.37
N PHE A 365 15.04 -24.07 -19.41
CA PHE A 365 14.20 -24.04 -18.20
C PHE A 365 14.35 -25.29 -17.33
N VAL A 366 14.20 -26.48 -17.94
CA VAL A 366 14.31 -27.76 -17.22
C VAL A 366 15.70 -27.96 -16.60
N ASN A 367 16.75 -27.60 -17.33
CA ASN A 367 18.12 -27.71 -16.85
C ASN A 367 18.40 -26.77 -15.68
N ARG A 368 17.71 -25.62 -15.64
CA ARG A 368 17.90 -24.57 -14.63
C ARG A 368 17.09 -24.82 -13.36
N VAL A 369 15.86 -25.32 -13.48
CA VAL A 369 14.92 -25.44 -12.36
C VAL A 369 14.65 -26.89 -11.95
N GLY A 370 15.09 -27.86 -12.75
CA GLY A 370 14.91 -29.29 -12.50
C GLY A 370 13.53 -29.78 -12.94
N PHE A 371 13.48 -30.97 -13.54
CA PHE A 371 12.24 -31.51 -14.12
C PHE A 371 11.10 -31.62 -13.11
N GLY A 372 11.36 -32.13 -11.90
CA GLY A 372 10.35 -32.27 -10.86
C GLY A 372 9.68 -30.95 -10.45
N ASN A 373 10.41 -29.82 -10.47
CA ASN A 373 9.82 -28.51 -10.22
C ASN A 373 9.13 -27.94 -11.48
N ALA A 374 9.71 -28.20 -12.65
CA ALA A 374 9.21 -27.71 -13.94
C ALA A 374 7.91 -28.38 -14.40
N VAL A 375 7.68 -29.65 -14.02
CA VAL A 375 6.66 -30.52 -14.61
C VAL A 375 5.25 -29.92 -14.60
N TRP A 376 4.88 -29.25 -13.51
CA TRP A 376 3.57 -28.61 -13.40
C TRP A 376 3.42 -27.47 -14.42
N TRP A 377 4.42 -26.60 -14.52
CA TRP A 377 4.41 -25.49 -15.49
C TRP A 377 4.47 -25.99 -16.94
N LEU A 378 5.28 -27.02 -17.21
CA LEU A 378 5.34 -27.65 -18.53
C LEU A 378 4.00 -28.26 -18.94
N SER A 379 3.23 -28.79 -17.98
CA SER A 379 1.87 -29.27 -18.22
C SER A 379 0.93 -28.13 -18.60
N VAL A 380 0.98 -27.01 -17.87
CA VAL A 380 0.18 -25.80 -18.18
C VAL A 380 0.52 -25.25 -19.56
N MET A 381 1.79 -25.32 -19.97
CA MET A 381 2.23 -24.90 -21.30
C MET A 381 1.96 -25.94 -22.42
N GLY A 382 1.37 -27.10 -22.10
CA GLY A 382 1.09 -28.18 -23.06
C GLY A 382 2.34 -28.90 -23.59
N VAL A 383 3.49 -28.74 -22.94
CA VAL A 383 4.78 -29.36 -23.34
C VAL A 383 4.86 -30.81 -22.84
N VAL A 384 4.29 -31.11 -21.68
CA VAL A 384 4.27 -32.44 -21.06
C VAL A 384 2.84 -32.81 -20.71
N LYS A 385 2.44 -34.06 -20.96
CA LYS A 385 1.15 -34.60 -20.50
C LYS A 385 1.33 -35.25 -19.13
N VAL A 386 0.78 -34.63 -18.09
CA VAL A 386 0.75 -35.21 -16.74
C VAL A 386 -0.63 -35.80 -16.49
N PRO A 387 -0.75 -37.11 -16.18
CA PRO A 387 -2.04 -37.70 -15.84
C PRO A 387 -2.71 -36.94 -14.68
N GLY A 388 -3.96 -36.52 -14.87
CA GLY A 388 -4.76 -35.85 -13.82
C GLY A 388 -4.67 -34.33 -13.75
N VAL A 389 -3.90 -33.66 -14.61
CA VAL A 389 -3.93 -32.20 -14.78
C VAL A 389 -4.70 -31.88 -16.06
N ALA A 390 -5.93 -31.38 -15.95
CA ALA A 390 -6.66 -30.88 -17.12
C ALA A 390 -5.94 -29.65 -17.69
N ALA A 391 -5.71 -29.65 -19.01
CA ALA A 391 -4.99 -28.61 -19.73
C ALA A 391 -5.74 -27.26 -19.71
#